data_AF-A0A2G2GK75-F1
#
_entry.id   AF-A0A2G2GK75-F1
#
_cell.length_a   1.000
_cell.length_b   1.000
_cell.length_c   1.000
_cell.angle_alpha   90.00
_cell.angle_beta   90.00
_cell.angle_gamma   90.00
#
_symmetry.space_group_name_H-M   'P 1'
#
loop_
_entity.id
_entity.type
_entity.pdbx_description
1 polymer ?
#
loop_
_entity_poly.entity_id
_entity_poly.type
_entity_poly.pdbx_seq_one_letter_code
_entity_poly.pdbx_strand_id
1 'polypeptide(L)'
;MKTFMHIGVIALLLSGCGGETSQTENMPSQGSEQIEASAATPPVPPVIVSREMAMSLEGYDQGLATYSKVEIGDSVTDVYNKTRIYLFGDTTDHSRANMTYREHTFENPTLVVNVYGADNLKDDSVKALELKAVFHHDGANTFSLVSYGARQKCWRAKDKEAWTLKLCP
;
A
#
# COMPACT_ATOMS: atom_id res chain seq x y z
N MET A 1 -14.91 40.73 41.89
CA MET A 1 -14.26 41.97 41.41
C MET A 1 -13.74 41.73 39.99
N LYS A 2 -14.25 42.54 39.04
CA LYS A 2 -13.64 43.08 37.79
C LYS A 2 -12.87 42.12 36.84
N THR A 3 -13.30 41.76 35.61
CA THR A 3 -13.68 42.46 34.33
C THR A 3 -12.54 42.86 33.37
N PHE A 4 -12.81 42.61 32.08
CA PHE A 4 -12.26 43.10 30.78
C PHE A 4 -11.08 42.30 30.16
N MET A 5 -11.11 41.73 28.94
CA MET A 5 -11.66 42.04 27.58
C MET A 5 -10.65 42.78 26.66
N HIS A 6 -10.52 42.28 25.40
CA HIS A 6 -10.19 42.89 24.08
C HIS A 6 -9.13 42.07 23.31
N ILE A 7 -9.48 41.31 22.24
CA ILE A 7 -9.72 41.67 20.81
C ILE A 7 -8.44 42.01 20.02
N GLY A 8 -8.23 41.30 18.91
CA GLY A 8 -7.31 41.67 17.84
C GLY A 8 -7.55 40.85 16.56
N VAL A 9 -8.38 41.38 15.65
CA VAL A 9 -8.64 40.90 14.28
C VAL A 9 -7.61 41.53 13.34
N ILE A 10 -7.03 40.77 12.41
CA ILE A 10 -6.40 41.32 11.19
C ILE A 10 -6.83 40.49 9.98
N ALA A 11 -7.59 41.13 9.10
CA ALA A 11 -7.90 40.70 7.74
C ALA A 11 -6.79 41.18 6.79
N LEU A 12 -6.45 40.37 5.79
CA LEU A 12 -5.63 40.78 4.65
C LEU A 12 -6.40 40.51 3.36
N LEU A 13 -6.81 41.61 2.73
CA LEU A 13 -7.38 41.70 1.39
C LEU A 13 -6.27 41.52 0.36
N LEU A 14 -6.51 40.69 -0.67
CA LEU A 14 -5.72 40.67 -1.90
C LEU A 14 -6.58 41.25 -3.03
N SER A 15 -6.04 42.27 -3.68
CA SER A 15 -6.64 43.10 -4.72
C SER A 15 -5.83 43.03 -6.02
N GLY A 16 -6.53 43.04 -7.17
CA GLY A 16 -6.03 43.41 -8.51
C GLY A 16 -5.45 42.24 -9.33
N CYS A 17 -5.48 42.20 -10.66
CA CYS A 17 -5.90 43.08 -11.76
C CYS A 17 -5.98 42.14 -13.00
N GLY A 18 -7.00 42.15 -13.86
CA GLY A 18 -7.11 43.05 -15.03
C GLY A 18 -6.14 42.66 -16.17
N GLY A 19 -6.65 42.25 -17.35
CA GLY A 19 -5.85 42.21 -18.59
C GLY A 19 -6.33 41.26 -19.69
N GLU A 20 -7.03 41.82 -20.67
CA GLU A 20 -7.50 41.20 -21.92
C GLU A 20 -6.38 40.89 -22.94
N THR A 21 -6.64 39.83 -23.73
CA THR A 21 -6.40 39.65 -25.18
C THR A 21 -4.99 39.84 -25.76
N SER A 22 -4.49 38.79 -26.41
CA SER A 22 -3.65 38.94 -27.61
C SER A 22 -3.84 37.76 -28.56
N GLN A 23 -4.25 38.10 -29.78
CA GLN A 23 -4.29 37.24 -30.96
C GLN A 23 -2.85 36.93 -31.40
N THR A 24 -2.62 35.74 -31.98
CA THR A 24 -1.60 35.59 -33.01
C THR A 24 -2.10 34.60 -34.06
N GLU A 25 -2.04 35.08 -35.29
CA GLU A 25 -2.45 34.48 -36.55
C GLU A 25 -1.27 33.73 -37.20
N ASN A 26 -1.61 32.79 -38.08
CA ASN A 26 -0.86 32.28 -39.25
C ASN A 26 0.01 30.99 -39.19
N MET A 27 -0.62 29.91 -39.72
CA MET A 27 -0.21 29.01 -40.83
C MET A 27 0.97 28.01 -40.63
N PRO A 28 1.18 27.04 -41.54
CA PRO A 28 0.35 25.86 -41.87
C PRO A 28 1.20 24.56 -41.86
N SER A 29 0.58 23.38 -42.02
CA SER A 29 1.05 22.29 -42.93
C SER A 29 0.45 20.94 -42.51
N GLN A 30 -0.32 20.36 -43.44
CA GLN A 30 -0.73 18.96 -43.40
C GLN A 30 0.51 18.07 -43.53
N GLY A 31 0.70 17.17 -42.55
CA GLY A 31 1.58 16.02 -42.65
C GLY A 31 0.83 14.82 -42.06
N SER A 32 0.60 13.79 -42.88
CA SER A 32 -0.11 12.57 -42.54
C SER A 32 0.42 11.90 -41.26
N GLU A 33 -0.43 11.76 -40.25
CA GLU A 33 -0.30 10.71 -39.25
C GLU A 33 -1.27 9.58 -39.60
N GLN A 34 -0.69 8.49 -40.09
CA GLN A 34 -1.36 7.22 -40.29
C GLN A 34 -1.69 6.65 -38.90
N ILE A 35 -2.94 6.83 -38.46
CA ILE A 35 -3.45 6.22 -37.23
C ILE A 35 -3.55 4.72 -37.48
N GLU A 36 -2.51 3.99 -37.09
CA GLU A 36 -2.57 2.56 -36.91
C GLU A 36 -3.60 2.30 -35.80
N ALA A 37 -4.76 1.75 -36.19
CA ALA A 37 -5.80 1.35 -35.26
C ALA A 37 -5.23 0.24 -34.37
N SER A 38 -4.68 0.63 -33.22
CA SER A 38 -4.31 -0.28 -32.15
C SER A 38 -5.55 -1.09 -31.82
N ALA A 39 -5.51 -2.39 -32.13
CA ALA A 39 -6.57 -3.33 -31.82
C ALA A 39 -6.81 -3.25 -30.31
N ALA A 40 -7.91 -2.60 -29.92
CA ALA A 40 -8.28 -2.44 -28.52
C ALA A 40 -8.51 -3.84 -27.95
N THR A 41 -7.54 -4.32 -27.16
CA THR A 41 -7.70 -5.51 -26.33
C THR A 41 -8.97 -5.31 -25.50
N PRO A 42 -9.92 -6.26 -25.50
CA PRO A 42 -11.14 -6.11 -24.72
C PRO A 42 -10.76 -5.87 -23.25
N PRO A 43 -11.44 -4.94 -22.55
CA PRO A 43 -11.16 -4.68 -21.15
C PRO A 43 -11.36 -5.98 -20.38
N VAL A 44 -10.33 -6.39 -19.64
CA VAL A 44 -10.41 -7.53 -18.74
C VAL A 44 -11.54 -7.22 -17.74
N PRO A 45 -12.54 -8.10 -17.59
CA PRO A 45 -13.62 -7.86 -16.65
C PRO A 45 -13.06 -7.71 -15.23
N PRO A 46 -13.62 -6.80 -14.40
CA PRO A 46 -13.15 -6.61 -13.05
C PRO A 46 -13.29 -7.91 -12.26
N VAL A 47 -12.21 -8.34 -11.61
CA VAL A 47 -12.26 -9.48 -10.68
C VAL A 47 -13.07 -9.05 -9.47
N ILE A 48 -14.29 -9.57 -9.33
CA ILE A 48 -15.13 -9.36 -8.15
C ILE A 48 -14.62 -10.29 -7.05
N VAL A 49 -13.82 -9.77 -6.12
CA VAL A 49 -13.38 -10.50 -4.93
C VAL A 49 -14.49 -10.41 -3.88
N SER A 50 -15.04 -11.57 -3.45
CA SER A 50 -16.03 -11.58 -2.37
C SER A 50 -15.39 -11.12 -1.06
N ARG A 51 -16.19 -10.55 -0.15
CA ARG A 51 -15.72 -10.13 1.19
C ARG A 51 -15.06 -11.29 1.93
N GLU A 52 -15.66 -12.48 1.85
CA GLU A 52 -15.13 -13.70 2.47
C GLU A 52 -13.79 -14.11 1.87
N MET A 53 -13.62 -14.05 0.56
CA MET A 53 -12.33 -14.31 -0.09
C MET A 53 -11.28 -13.25 0.30
N ALA A 54 -11.67 -11.97 0.40
CA ALA A 54 -10.76 -10.91 0.82
C ALA A 54 -10.27 -11.11 2.27
N MET A 55 -11.17 -11.54 3.17
CA MET A 55 -10.86 -11.81 4.58
C MET A 55 -10.17 -13.16 4.81
N SER A 56 -10.29 -14.11 3.89
CA SER A 56 -9.71 -15.45 4.05
C SER A 56 -8.19 -15.40 4.23
N LEU A 57 -7.68 -16.13 5.22
CA LEU A 57 -6.25 -16.41 5.39
C LEU A 57 -5.84 -17.74 4.74
N GLU A 58 -6.66 -18.30 3.84
CA GLU A 58 -6.25 -19.46 3.07
C GLU A 58 -4.94 -19.18 2.33
N GLY A 59 -3.94 -20.03 2.58
CA GLY A 59 -2.59 -19.83 2.06
C GLY A 59 -1.72 -18.89 2.90
N TYR A 60 -2.11 -18.55 4.13
CA TYR A 60 -1.31 -17.82 5.12
C TYR A 60 -1.35 -18.52 6.48
N ASP A 61 -0.29 -18.37 7.26
CA ASP A 61 -0.14 -18.90 8.61
C ASP A 61 0.20 -17.79 9.60
N GLN A 62 -0.55 -17.70 10.70
CA GLN A 62 -0.32 -16.68 11.73
C GLN A 62 0.99 -16.92 12.49
N GLY A 63 1.40 -18.18 12.67
CA GLY A 63 2.65 -18.55 13.33
C GLY A 63 3.87 -17.97 12.62
N LEU A 64 3.89 -18.01 11.28
CA LEU A 64 4.93 -17.36 10.47
C LEU A 64 4.97 -15.83 10.63
N ALA A 65 3.84 -15.21 10.99
CA ALA A 65 3.78 -13.76 11.18
C ALA A 65 4.18 -13.31 12.60
N THR A 66 4.44 -14.21 13.55
CA THR A 66 4.72 -13.88 14.96
C THR A 66 5.84 -12.86 15.13
N TYR A 67 6.89 -12.93 14.30
CA TYR A 67 8.05 -12.03 14.40
C TYR A 67 7.78 -10.60 13.94
N SER A 68 6.65 -10.36 13.25
CA SER A 68 6.22 -9.02 12.87
C SER A 68 5.72 -8.17 14.05
N LYS A 69 5.42 -8.80 15.19
CA LYS A 69 4.82 -8.16 16.38
C LYS A 69 3.48 -7.46 16.12
N VAL A 70 2.84 -7.80 15.00
CA VAL A 70 1.49 -7.36 14.66
C VAL A 70 0.48 -8.07 15.57
N GLU A 71 -0.49 -7.32 16.08
CA GLU A 71 -1.47 -7.79 17.06
C GLU A 71 -2.89 -7.38 16.62
N ILE A 72 -3.87 -8.23 16.94
CA ILE A 72 -5.28 -7.93 16.71
C ILE A 72 -5.64 -6.64 17.46
N GLY A 73 -6.35 -5.74 16.79
CA GLY A 73 -6.67 -4.41 17.29
C GLY A 73 -5.70 -3.32 16.84
N ASP A 74 -4.52 -3.66 16.32
CA ASP A 74 -3.57 -2.67 15.76
C ASP A 74 -4.26 -1.81 14.68
N SER A 75 -3.90 -0.52 14.65
CA SER A 75 -4.31 0.37 13.56
C SER A 75 -3.57 0.02 12.27
N VAL A 76 -4.08 0.48 11.12
CA VAL A 76 -3.39 0.35 9.82
C VAL A 76 -1.95 0.88 9.88
N THR A 77 -1.77 2.03 10.54
CA THR A 77 -0.45 2.67 10.72
C THR A 77 0.48 1.83 11.59
N ASP A 78 -0.02 1.23 12.67
CA ASP A 78 0.78 0.38 13.55
C ASP A 78 1.25 -0.87 12.82
N VAL A 79 0.35 -1.52 12.09
CA VAL A 79 0.68 -2.70 11.28
C VAL A 79 1.72 -2.36 10.20
N TYR A 80 1.56 -1.24 9.51
CA TYR A 80 2.53 -0.77 8.52
C TYR A 80 3.92 -0.57 9.17
N ASN A 81 4.00 0.14 10.28
CA ASN A 81 5.25 0.42 10.97
C ASN A 81 5.92 -0.87 11.48
N LYS A 82 5.16 -1.75 12.15
CA LYS A 82 5.64 -3.04 12.66
C LYS A 82 6.13 -3.95 11.54
N THR A 83 5.36 -4.06 10.45
CA THR A 83 5.73 -4.86 9.28
C THR A 83 6.97 -4.30 8.60
N ARG A 84 7.06 -2.97 8.43
CA ARG A 84 8.25 -2.33 7.88
C ARG A 84 9.48 -2.58 8.78
N ILE A 85 9.37 -2.46 10.10
CA ILE A 85 10.49 -2.75 11.00
C ILE A 85 10.90 -4.23 10.90
N TYR A 86 9.94 -5.14 10.82
CA TYR A 86 10.23 -6.57 10.67
C TYR A 86 10.96 -6.89 9.37
N LEU A 87 10.46 -6.38 8.24
CA LEU A 87 11.05 -6.63 6.93
C LEU A 87 12.38 -5.90 6.75
N PHE A 88 12.48 -4.64 7.19
CA PHE A 88 13.61 -3.74 6.92
C PHE A 88 14.62 -3.59 8.07
N GLY A 89 14.30 -4.05 9.28
CA GLY A 89 15.12 -3.78 10.46
C GLY A 89 15.27 -2.29 10.77
N ASP A 90 16.27 -1.94 11.57
CA ASP A 90 16.68 -0.55 11.77
C ASP A 90 17.45 -0.06 10.53
N THR A 91 16.95 0.99 9.90
CA THR A 91 17.29 1.41 8.53
C THR A 91 18.65 2.09 8.37
N THR A 92 19.56 1.91 9.34
CA THR A 92 20.92 2.47 9.30
C THR A 92 21.91 1.62 8.50
N ASP A 93 21.52 0.39 8.14
CA ASP A 93 22.36 -0.55 7.39
C ASP A 93 22.05 -0.49 5.87
N HIS A 94 22.92 0.16 5.11
CA HIS A 94 22.84 0.27 3.65
C HIS A 94 23.07 -1.06 2.90
N SER A 95 23.32 -2.18 3.59
CA SER A 95 23.49 -3.52 2.97
C SER A 95 22.23 -4.10 2.31
N ARG A 96 21.10 -3.40 2.40
CA ARG A 96 19.78 -3.84 1.87
C ARG A 96 19.46 -3.36 0.45
N ALA A 97 20.45 -2.85 -0.29
CA ALA A 97 20.27 -2.26 -1.62
C ALA A 97 19.57 -3.16 -2.66
N ASN A 98 19.51 -4.48 -2.43
CA ASN A 98 18.90 -5.45 -3.36
C ASN A 98 17.55 -6.03 -2.89
N MET A 99 17.03 -5.58 -1.74
CA MET A 99 15.73 -6.04 -1.26
C MET A 99 14.62 -5.36 -2.07
N THR A 100 13.69 -6.16 -2.58
CA THR A 100 12.49 -5.62 -3.26
C THR A 100 11.32 -5.68 -2.32
N TYR A 101 10.64 -4.55 -2.12
CA TYR A 101 9.41 -4.46 -1.33
C TYR A 101 8.21 -4.17 -2.22
N ARG A 102 7.09 -4.80 -1.91
CA ARG A 102 5.81 -4.60 -2.58
C ARG A 102 4.71 -4.44 -1.54
N GLU A 103 3.76 -3.58 -1.84
CA GLU A 103 2.58 -3.36 -1.03
C GLU A 103 1.36 -3.31 -1.93
N HIS A 104 0.33 -4.05 -1.55
CA HIS A 104 -0.97 -4.02 -2.21
C HIS A 104 -2.06 -3.76 -1.18
N THR A 105 -2.88 -2.76 -1.45
CA THR A 105 -4.03 -2.40 -0.62
C THR A 105 -5.31 -2.62 -1.39
N PHE A 106 -6.26 -3.31 -0.76
CA PHE A 106 -7.62 -3.46 -1.23
C PHE A 106 -8.54 -2.84 -0.18
N GLU A 107 -9.34 -1.87 -0.57
CA GLU A 107 -10.21 -1.15 0.36
C GLU A 107 -11.66 -1.09 -0.13
N ASN A 108 -12.56 -1.13 0.85
CA ASN A 108 -13.96 -0.76 0.70
C ASN A 108 -14.42 -0.07 2.00
N PRO A 109 -15.63 0.50 2.07
CA PRO A 109 -16.09 1.27 3.24
C PRO A 109 -16.05 0.54 4.59
N THR A 110 -15.89 -0.78 4.58
CA THR A 110 -15.95 -1.62 5.77
C THR A 110 -14.73 -2.50 5.97
N LEU A 111 -13.84 -2.61 4.98
CA LEU A 111 -12.74 -3.56 4.97
C LEU A 111 -11.52 -2.92 4.32
N VAL A 112 -10.36 -3.10 4.94
CA VAL A 112 -9.06 -2.85 4.31
C VAL A 112 -8.26 -4.15 4.37
N VAL A 113 -7.60 -4.51 3.27
CA VAL A 113 -6.68 -5.64 3.21
C VAL A 113 -5.36 -5.13 2.67
N ASN A 114 -4.30 -5.26 3.47
CA ASN A 114 -2.94 -4.95 3.05
C ASN A 114 -2.15 -6.25 2.88
N VAL A 115 -1.41 -6.33 1.78
CA VAL A 115 -0.47 -7.41 1.50
C VAL A 115 0.91 -6.81 1.32
N TYR A 116 1.81 -7.14 2.24
CA TYR A 116 3.19 -6.66 2.28
C TYR A 116 4.12 -7.78 1.84
N GLY A 117 4.83 -7.59 0.75
CA GLY A 117 5.77 -8.56 0.19
C GLY A 117 7.21 -8.05 0.25
N ALA A 118 8.15 -8.94 0.54
CA ALA A 118 9.57 -8.69 0.39
C ALA A 118 10.28 -9.87 -0.27
N ASP A 119 11.22 -9.57 -1.17
CA ASP A 119 12.15 -10.55 -1.76
C ASP A 119 13.59 -10.14 -1.47
N ASN A 120 14.51 -11.11 -1.57
CA ASN A 120 15.95 -10.92 -1.32
C ASN A 120 16.20 -10.41 0.10
N LEU A 121 15.51 -11.02 1.07
CA LEU A 121 15.73 -10.79 2.49
C LEU A 121 17.17 -11.18 2.87
N LYS A 122 17.69 -10.58 3.94
CA LYS A 122 19.01 -10.90 4.49
C LYS A 122 19.10 -12.33 5.05
N ASP A 123 17.95 -12.90 5.38
CA ASP A 123 17.82 -14.29 5.82
C ASP A 123 18.23 -15.24 4.67
N ASP A 124 19.18 -16.13 4.94
CA ASP A 124 19.72 -17.08 3.97
C ASP A 124 18.83 -18.31 3.76
N SER A 125 17.79 -18.44 4.59
CA SER A 125 16.80 -19.52 4.57
C SER A 125 15.52 -19.06 3.85
N VAL A 126 15.12 -17.80 4.07
CA VAL A 126 13.92 -17.19 3.47
C VAL A 126 14.27 -16.38 2.22
N LYS A 127 13.72 -16.81 1.07
CA LYS A 127 13.87 -16.11 -0.21
C LYS A 127 12.92 -14.93 -0.35
N ALA A 128 11.67 -15.16 0.03
CA ALA A 128 10.59 -14.19 -0.07
C ALA A 128 9.64 -14.37 1.10
N LEU A 129 9.04 -13.28 1.55
CA LEU A 129 8.03 -13.27 2.60
C LEU A 129 6.87 -12.40 2.16
N GLU A 130 5.67 -12.83 2.48
CA GLU A 130 4.47 -12.05 2.28
C GLU A 130 3.58 -12.10 3.52
N LEU A 131 3.21 -10.94 4.06
CA LEU A 131 2.30 -10.77 5.18
C LEU A 131 0.98 -10.18 4.67
N LYS A 132 -0.13 -10.83 5.01
CA LYS A 132 -1.49 -10.34 4.77
C LYS A 132 -2.09 -9.85 6.07
N ALA A 133 -2.65 -8.65 6.06
CA ALA A 133 -3.32 -8.00 7.18
C ALA A 133 -4.71 -7.56 6.74
N VAL A 134 -5.73 -7.90 7.53
CA VAL A 134 -7.13 -7.61 7.25
C VAL A 134 -7.68 -6.76 8.38
N PHE A 135 -8.27 -5.61 8.03
CA PHE A 135 -8.82 -4.64 8.95
C PHE A 135 -10.32 -4.47 8.71
N HIS A 136 -11.06 -4.30 9.80
CA HIS A 136 -12.49 -3.99 9.75
C HIS A 136 -12.72 -2.59 10.30
N HIS A 137 -13.62 -1.86 9.65
CA HIS A 137 -14.18 -0.62 10.18
C HIS A 137 -15.04 -0.92 11.42
N ASP A 138 -14.69 -0.35 12.57
CA ASP A 138 -15.38 -0.56 13.85
C ASP A 138 -16.60 0.37 14.06
N GLY A 139 -16.84 1.30 13.14
CA GLY A 139 -17.92 2.29 13.21
C GLY A 139 -17.51 3.66 13.74
N ALA A 140 -16.31 3.82 14.29
CA ALA A 140 -15.79 5.07 14.83
C ALA A 140 -14.87 5.83 13.84
N ASN A 141 -15.02 5.58 12.54
CA ASN A 141 -14.09 6.01 11.48
C ASN A 141 -12.67 5.43 11.63
N THR A 142 -12.54 4.30 12.34
CA THR A 142 -11.27 3.62 12.57
C THR A 142 -11.30 2.20 12.03
N PHE A 143 -10.18 1.80 11.43
CA PHE A 143 -9.93 0.44 10.99
C PHE A 143 -9.00 -0.25 11.98
N SER A 144 -9.43 -1.38 12.50
CA SER A 144 -8.63 -2.20 13.42
C SER A 144 -8.34 -3.55 12.79
N LEU A 145 -7.14 -4.07 13.03
CA LEU A 145 -6.73 -5.37 12.53
C LEU A 145 -7.61 -6.47 13.16
N VAL A 146 -8.19 -7.32 12.32
CA VAL A 146 -9.06 -8.43 12.74
C VAL A 146 -8.49 -9.81 12.39
N SER A 147 -7.57 -9.89 11.42
CA SER A 147 -6.85 -11.11 11.12
C SER A 147 -5.56 -10.83 10.36
N TYR A 148 -4.55 -11.67 10.54
CA TYR A 148 -3.28 -11.57 9.82
C TYR A 148 -2.61 -12.93 9.69
N GLY A 149 -1.73 -13.05 8.70
CA GLY A 149 -0.91 -14.25 8.52
C GLY A 149 0.20 -13.99 7.50
N ALA A 150 1.18 -14.88 7.47
CA ALA A 150 2.30 -14.81 6.54
C ALA A 150 2.50 -16.11 5.78
N ARG A 151 3.18 -16.01 4.65
CA ARG A 151 3.68 -17.13 3.86
C ARG A 151 5.05 -16.78 3.32
N GLN A 152 5.85 -17.78 3.01
CA GLN A 152 7.23 -17.56 2.59
C GLN A 152 7.66 -18.50 1.47
N LYS A 153 8.69 -18.11 0.73
CA LYS A 153 9.45 -18.96 -0.18
C LYS A 153 10.81 -19.24 0.45
N CYS A 154 11.32 -20.45 0.31
CA CYS A 154 12.58 -20.84 0.94
C CYS A 154 13.70 -21.07 -0.08
N TRP A 155 14.91 -20.62 0.22
CA TRP A 155 16.08 -20.83 -0.63
C TRP A 155 16.46 -22.30 -0.79
N ARG A 156 16.26 -23.09 0.28
CA ARG A 156 16.64 -24.51 0.37
C ARG A 156 15.49 -25.48 0.08
N ALA A 157 14.32 -24.99 -0.31
CA ALA A 157 13.22 -25.85 -0.73
C ALA A 157 13.51 -26.51 -2.10
N LYS A 158 12.92 -27.69 -2.32
CA LYS A 158 12.97 -28.38 -3.63
C LYS A 158 12.37 -27.51 -4.74
N ASP A 159 11.28 -26.81 -4.43
CA ASP A 159 10.70 -25.77 -5.27
C ASP A 159 10.86 -24.41 -4.56
N LYS A 160 11.70 -23.54 -5.13
CA LYS A 160 12.02 -22.21 -4.58
C LYS A 160 11.00 -21.14 -4.96
N GLU A 161 10.05 -21.46 -5.84
CA GLU A 161 8.97 -20.57 -6.25
C GLU A 161 7.65 -20.89 -5.54
N ALA A 162 7.53 -22.09 -4.97
CA ALA A 162 6.39 -22.47 -4.15
C ALA A 162 6.34 -21.68 -2.83
N TRP A 163 5.18 -21.13 -2.53
CA TRP A 163 4.85 -20.61 -1.19
C TRP A 163 4.68 -21.77 -0.21
N THR A 164 5.16 -21.59 1.02
CA THR A 164 5.00 -22.54 2.12
C THR A 164 4.49 -21.83 3.37
N LEU A 165 3.78 -22.60 4.19
CA LEU A 165 3.31 -22.24 5.53
C LEU A 165 4.19 -22.81 6.63
N LYS A 166 5.24 -23.55 6.26
CA LYS A 166 6.22 -24.11 7.20
C LYS A 166 7.45 -23.21 7.27
N LEU A 167 8.14 -23.25 8.41
CA LEU A 167 9.45 -22.63 8.57
C LEU A 167 10.43 -23.14 7.49
N CYS A 168 11.25 -22.23 6.96
CA CYS A 168 12.28 -22.60 6.01
C CYS A 168 13.39 -23.41 6.71
N PRO A 169 13.93 -24.44 6.02
CA PRO A 169 15.03 -25.26 6.54
C PRO A 169 16.40 -24.58 6.43
#